data_AF-A0A418UUW8-F1
#
_entry.id   AF-A0A418UUW8-F1
#
_cell.length_a   1.000
_cell.length_b   1.000
_cell.length_c   1.000
_cell.angle_alpha   90.00
_cell.angle_beta   90.00
_cell.angle_gamma   90.00
#
_symmetry.space_group_name_H-M   'P 1'
#
loop_
_entity.id
_entity.type
_entity.pdbx_description
1 polymer ?
#
loop_
_entity_poly.entity_id
_entity_poly.type
_entity_poly.pdbx_seq_one_letter_code
_entity_poly.pdbx_strand_id
1 'polypeptide(L)'
;MRDIRTEARKHLGFFSVCAVVLAATLLLRELLESYRSVTEVVWVFAVILVSAATTFYVGAHVFIFLVLKGDILLQLSTHSPLRKLLVKTLPLATGFCATGLITLLAYATTWPEQGRAGAVAYAVCAKLASCAALVSLAWLLGLAAAGLRGFYLRLLVYAGGLVVLVGLQAAAVWSTAGLEGTGWAVGASTSYTGYPVYYGPLGVCLGTPFTTDSTGPYVLSLVLNILWMGVCLLAVGLSSRLRRRGAVRLHAS
;
A
#
# COMPACT_ATOMS: atom_id res chain seq x y z
N MET A 1 -15.21 0.13 17.98
CA MET A 1 -14.35 1.33 17.89
C MET A 1 -13.17 1.31 18.87
N ARG A 2 -13.35 0.88 20.14
CA ARG A 2 -12.22 0.77 21.09
C ARG A 2 -11.08 -0.13 20.57
N ASP A 3 -11.41 -1.28 19.96
CA ASP A 3 -10.42 -2.24 19.44
C ASP A 3 -9.53 -1.64 18.34
N ILE A 4 -10.11 -0.85 17.42
CA ILE A 4 -9.38 -0.17 16.35
C ILE A 4 -8.40 0.86 16.94
N ARG A 5 -8.85 1.61 17.95
CA ARG A 5 -7.98 2.57 18.65
C ARG A 5 -6.83 1.88 19.37
N THR A 6 -7.09 0.75 20.02
CA THR A 6 -6.06 -0.04 20.70
C THR A 6 -5.06 -0.61 19.70
N GLU A 7 -5.52 -1.11 18.57
CA GLU A 7 -4.64 -1.59 17.50
C GLU A 7 -3.80 -0.46 16.91
N ALA A 8 -4.41 0.70 16.62
CA ALA A 8 -3.72 1.86 16.06
C ALA A 8 -2.57 2.36 16.95
N ARG A 9 -2.73 2.31 18.28
CA ARG A 9 -1.65 2.71 19.21
C ARG A 9 -0.39 1.87 19.06
N LYS A 10 -0.49 0.60 18.65
CA LYS A 10 0.67 -0.29 18.43
C LYS A 10 1.54 0.20 17.27
N HIS A 11 0.92 0.82 16.28
CA HIS A 11 1.57 1.24 15.05
C HIS A 11 1.97 2.71 15.04
N LEU A 12 1.40 3.50 15.97
CA LEU A 12 1.59 4.94 16.04
C LEU A 12 3.07 5.31 16.13
N GLY A 13 3.85 4.67 17.01
CA GLY A 13 5.28 4.96 17.16
C GLY A 13 6.06 4.82 15.85
N PHE A 14 5.87 3.71 15.14
CA PHE A 14 6.55 3.45 13.87
C PHE A 14 6.15 4.47 12.79
N PHE A 15 4.85 4.69 12.56
CA PHE A 15 4.38 5.63 11.54
C PHE A 15 4.75 7.08 11.88
N SER A 16 4.79 7.46 13.16
CA SER A 16 5.27 8.76 13.60
C SER A 16 6.75 8.97 13.27
N VAL A 17 7.62 7.98 13.51
CA VAL A 17 9.04 8.07 13.13
C VAL A 17 9.18 8.24 11.62
N CYS A 18 8.48 7.43 10.83
CA CYS A 18 8.47 7.55 9.37
C CYS A 18 8.02 8.94 8.89
N ALA A 19 6.96 9.48 9.49
CA ALA A 19 6.46 10.81 9.18
C ALA A 19 7.47 11.92 9.54
N VAL A 20 8.14 11.81 10.70
CA VAL A 20 9.16 12.76 11.14
C VAL A 20 10.38 12.73 10.22
N VAL A 21 10.86 11.55 9.82
CA VAL A 21 11.97 11.42 8.86
C VAL A 21 11.64 12.11 7.54
N LEU A 22 10.45 11.85 6.99
CA LEU A 22 10.01 12.51 5.75
C LEU A 22 9.86 14.02 5.93
N ALA A 23 9.20 14.48 6.99
CA ALA A 23 9.02 15.92 7.24
C ALA A 23 10.36 16.64 7.44
N ALA A 24 11.30 16.05 8.18
CA ALA A 24 12.62 16.62 8.42
C ALA A 24 13.45 16.70 7.13
N THR A 25 13.44 15.66 6.31
CA THR A 25 14.16 15.66 5.02
C THR A 25 13.53 16.62 4.01
N LEU A 26 12.21 16.77 4.01
CA LEU A 26 11.52 17.79 3.21
C LEU A 26 11.91 19.19 3.65
N LEU A 27 11.87 19.46 4.96
CA LEU A 27 12.25 20.75 5.52
C LEU A 27 13.71 21.09 5.23
N LEU A 28 14.62 20.11 5.33
CA LEU A 28 16.02 20.27 4.97
C LEU A 28 16.20 20.64 3.49
N ARG A 29 15.41 20.01 2.60
CA ARG A 29 15.41 20.29 1.16
C ARG A 29 14.98 21.72 0.85
N GLU A 30 13.93 22.21 1.51
CA GLU A 30 13.42 23.57 1.30
C GLU A 30 14.30 24.65 1.94
N LEU A 31 14.98 24.36 3.05
CA LEU A 31 15.80 25.34 3.77
C LEU A 31 17.22 25.49 3.21
N LEU A 32 17.79 24.46 2.58
CA LEU A 32 19.17 24.46 2.09
C LEU A 32 19.24 24.53 0.56
N GLU A 33 18.74 25.63 0.00
CA GLU A 33 18.78 25.88 -1.45
C GLU A 33 20.21 25.80 -2.03
N SER A 34 21.22 26.25 -1.26
CA SER A 34 22.64 26.20 -1.66
C SER A 34 23.17 24.79 -1.94
N TYR A 35 22.50 23.75 -1.43
CA TYR A 35 22.88 22.33 -1.60
C TYR A 35 21.77 21.51 -2.26
N ARG A 36 20.93 22.14 -3.08
CA ARG A 36 19.73 21.54 -3.67
C ARG A 36 19.94 20.17 -4.31
N SER A 37 21.03 19.96 -5.04
CA SER A 37 21.33 18.66 -5.66
C SER A 37 21.52 17.54 -4.62
N VAL A 38 22.23 17.83 -3.52
CA VAL A 38 22.47 16.89 -2.43
C VAL A 38 21.18 16.63 -1.65
N THR A 39 20.41 17.67 -1.34
CA THR A 39 19.17 17.52 -0.57
C THR A 39 18.05 16.84 -1.37
N GLU A 40 18.03 16.97 -2.71
CA GLU A 40 17.15 16.19 -3.59
C GLU A 40 17.49 14.70 -3.55
N VAL A 41 18.79 14.34 -3.58
CA VAL A 41 19.24 12.95 -3.43
C VAL A 41 18.81 12.39 -2.06
N VAL A 42 19.06 13.13 -0.98
CA VAL A 42 18.68 12.73 0.39
C VAL A 42 17.18 12.54 0.50
N TRP A 43 16.38 13.45 -0.08
CA TRP A 43 14.93 13.34 -0.13
C TRP A 43 14.50 12.03 -0.81
N VAL A 44 15.02 11.71 -2.00
CA VAL A 44 14.65 10.50 -2.72
C VAL A 44 14.98 9.23 -1.92
N PHE A 45 16.18 9.13 -1.37
CA PHE A 45 16.56 7.97 -0.55
C PHE A 45 15.72 7.85 0.71
N ALA A 46 15.36 8.97 1.35
CA ALA A 46 14.47 8.95 2.50
C ALA A 46 13.08 8.43 2.12
N VAL A 47 12.52 8.85 0.98
CA VAL A 47 11.22 8.33 0.55
C VAL A 47 11.28 6.85 0.19
N ILE A 48 12.33 6.39 -0.50
CA ILE A 48 12.51 4.96 -0.82
C ILE A 48 12.61 4.14 0.47
N LEU A 49 13.46 4.57 1.41
CA LEU A 49 13.67 3.89 2.67
C LEU A 49 12.37 3.78 3.46
N VAL A 50 11.65 4.89 3.63
CA VAL A 50 10.39 4.93 4.37
C VAL A 50 9.32 4.11 3.66
N SER A 51 9.25 4.12 2.32
CA SER A 51 8.31 3.32 1.54
C SER A 51 8.57 1.83 1.67
N ALA A 52 9.83 1.40 1.58
CA ALA A 52 10.21 0.01 1.77
C ALA A 52 9.94 -0.44 3.21
N ALA A 53 10.37 0.35 4.20
CA ALA A 53 10.22 0.04 5.62
C ALA A 53 8.75 -0.14 6.01
N THR A 54 7.88 0.73 5.53
CA THR A 54 6.45 0.67 5.86
C THR A 54 5.70 -0.41 5.09
N THR A 55 6.05 -0.67 3.84
CA THR A 55 5.53 -1.83 3.10
C THR A 55 5.89 -3.13 3.83
N PHE A 56 7.15 -3.25 4.25
CA PHE A 56 7.62 -4.38 5.04
C PHE A 56 6.91 -4.47 6.39
N TYR A 57 6.77 -3.36 7.12
CA TYR A 57 6.10 -3.31 8.41
C TYR A 57 4.64 -3.76 8.33
N VAL A 58 3.88 -3.23 7.36
CA VAL A 58 2.49 -3.61 7.10
C VAL A 58 2.40 -5.11 6.76
N GLY A 59 3.25 -5.59 5.84
CA GLY A 59 3.30 -7.00 5.46
C GLY A 59 3.64 -7.92 6.64
N ALA A 60 4.65 -7.57 7.43
CA ALA A 60 5.08 -8.33 8.60
C ALA A 60 3.96 -8.44 9.64
N HIS A 61 3.26 -7.34 9.95
CA HIS A 61 2.15 -7.37 10.90
C HIS A 61 0.97 -8.22 10.43
N VAL A 62 0.64 -8.18 9.12
CA VAL A 62 -0.39 -9.04 8.55
C VAL A 62 0.04 -10.50 8.56
N PHE A 63 1.30 -10.79 8.22
CA PHE A 63 1.87 -12.15 8.24
C PHE A 63 1.87 -12.75 9.65
N ILE A 64 2.37 -12.01 10.64
CA ILE A 64 2.38 -12.44 12.05
C ILE A 64 0.96 -12.76 12.51
N PHE A 65 0.00 -11.89 12.20
CA PHE A 65 -1.39 -12.09 12.59
C PHE A 65 -2.06 -13.29 11.90
N LEU A 66 -2.02 -13.36 10.57
CA LEU A 66 -2.76 -14.37 9.80
C LEU A 66 -2.05 -15.73 9.76
N VAL A 67 -0.74 -15.72 9.56
CA VAL A 67 0.04 -16.92 9.24
C VAL A 67 0.65 -17.54 10.48
N LEU A 68 1.20 -16.71 11.38
CA LEU A 68 1.79 -17.17 12.64
C LEU A 68 0.78 -17.23 13.79
N LYS A 69 -0.43 -16.68 13.62
CA LYS A 69 -1.44 -16.54 14.67
C LYS A 69 -0.93 -15.78 15.90
N GLY A 70 0.06 -14.89 15.70
CA GLY A 70 0.58 -14.03 16.74
C GLY A 70 -0.37 -12.86 16.97
N ASP A 71 -1.27 -12.97 17.95
CA ASP A 71 -2.03 -11.83 18.42
C ASP A 71 -2.17 -11.83 19.95
N ILE A 72 -2.03 -10.65 20.52
CA ILE A 72 -2.10 -10.37 21.96
C ILE A 72 -3.53 -9.99 22.37
N LEU A 73 -4.37 -9.62 21.40
CA LEU A 73 -5.78 -9.28 21.62
C LEU A 73 -6.65 -10.55 21.56
N LEU A 74 -6.79 -11.24 22.71
CA LEU A 74 -7.64 -12.43 22.85
C LEU A 74 -9.09 -12.21 22.37
N GLN A 75 -9.59 -10.97 22.46
CA GLN A 75 -10.94 -10.58 22.04
C GLN A 75 -11.16 -10.63 20.52
N LEU A 76 -10.09 -10.68 19.70
CA LEU A 76 -10.23 -10.83 18.24
C LEU A 76 -10.66 -12.23 17.83
N SER A 77 -10.63 -13.22 18.74
CA SER A 77 -11.10 -14.58 18.47
C SER A 77 -12.61 -14.62 18.16
N THR A 78 -13.42 -13.81 18.86
CA THR A 78 -14.90 -13.77 18.76
C THR A 78 -15.44 -12.92 17.62
N HIS A 79 -14.59 -12.12 16.98
CA HIS A 79 -15.01 -11.23 15.89
C HIS A 79 -15.29 -11.99 14.59
N SER A 80 -16.19 -11.45 13.77
CA SER A 80 -16.42 -11.93 12.41
C SER A 80 -15.15 -11.70 11.54
N PRO A 81 -14.92 -12.52 10.49
CA PRO A 81 -13.75 -12.36 9.62
C PRO A 81 -13.60 -10.96 9.03
N LEU A 82 -14.72 -10.32 8.66
CA LEU A 82 -14.73 -8.94 8.15
C LEU A 82 -14.35 -7.93 9.23
N ARG A 83 -14.81 -8.12 10.47
CA ARG A 83 -14.39 -7.26 11.59
C ARG A 83 -12.91 -7.46 11.93
N LYS A 84 -12.35 -8.67 11.81
CA LYS A 84 -10.90 -8.91 11.98
C LYS A 84 -10.09 -8.20 10.91
N LEU A 85 -10.52 -8.29 9.65
CA LEU A 85 -9.94 -7.54 8.54
C LEU A 85 -9.90 -6.05 8.90
N LEU A 86 -11.05 -5.42 9.13
CA LEU A 86 -11.12 -3.98 9.40
C LEU A 86 -10.29 -3.54 10.61
N VAL A 87 -10.32 -4.29 11.72
CA VAL A 87 -9.57 -3.91 12.93
C VAL A 87 -8.07 -3.93 12.69
N LYS A 88 -7.56 -4.84 11.86
CA LYS A 88 -6.12 -4.98 11.59
C LYS A 88 -5.67 -4.10 10.42
N THR A 89 -6.45 -4.04 9.36
CA THR A 89 -6.03 -3.38 8.12
C THR A 89 -6.27 -1.88 8.15
N LEU A 90 -7.31 -1.40 8.84
CA LEU A 90 -7.63 0.03 8.86
C LEU A 90 -6.51 0.85 9.53
N PRO A 91 -5.98 0.51 10.72
CA PRO A 91 -4.87 1.25 11.31
C PRO A 91 -3.62 1.25 10.44
N LEU A 92 -3.27 0.09 9.87
CA LEU A 92 -2.12 -0.06 8.97
C LEU A 92 -2.27 0.79 7.71
N ALA A 93 -3.44 0.74 7.06
CA ALA A 93 -3.75 1.56 5.90
C ALA A 93 -3.72 3.05 6.24
N THR A 94 -4.30 3.48 7.36
CA THR A 94 -4.30 4.89 7.77
C THR A 94 -2.89 5.41 8.07
N GLY A 95 -2.05 4.62 8.74
CA GLY A 95 -0.66 5.00 9.00
C GLY A 95 0.14 5.11 7.70
N PHE A 96 -0.03 4.14 6.80
CA PHE A 96 0.59 4.14 5.47
C PHE A 96 0.13 5.34 4.61
N CYS A 97 -1.17 5.68 4.66
CA CYS A 97 -1.71 6.88 4.04
C CYS A 97 -1.08 8.15 4.61
N ALA A 98 -0.99 8.28 5.94
CA ALA A 98 -0.46 9.48 6.60
C ALA A 98 1.00 9.76 6.18
N THR A 99 1.86 8.75 6.20
CA THR A 99 3.24 8.86 5.70
C THR A 99 3.29 9.20 4.21
N GLY A 100 2.34 8.66 3.45
CA GLY A 100 2.26 8.88 2.01
C GLY A 100 1.69 10.24 1.60
N LEU A 101 0.94 10.93 2.47
CA LEU A 101 0.45 12.29 2.19
C LEU A 101 1.59 13.32 2.29
N ILE A 102 2.58 13.10 3.15
CA ILE A 102 3.77 13.95 3.25
C ILE A 102 4.55 13.96 1.93
N THR A 103 4.70 12.77 1.31
CA THR A 103 5.33 12.69 -0.01
C THR A 103 4.50 13.43 -1.03
N LEU A 104 3.16 13.30 -1.02
CA LEU A 104 2.28 14.00 -1.96
C LEU A 104 2.37 15.53 -1.84
N LEU A 105 2.45 16.06 -0.62
CA LEU A 105 2.63 17.49 -0.37
C LEU A 105 3.93 18.03 -0.97
N ALA A 106 5.04 17.27 -0.86
CA ALA A 106 6.35 17.67 -1.37
C ALA A 106 6.41 17.87 -2.89
N TYR A 107 5.49 17.28 -3.65
CA TYR A 107 5.44 17.39 -5.11
C TYR A 107 4.26 18.23 -5.61
N ALA A 108 3.35 18.65 -4.73
CA ALA A 108 2.26 19.56 -5.11
C ALA A 108 2.80 20.89 -5.67
N THR A 109 4.01 21.29 -5.26
CA THR A 109 4.72 22.49 -5.74
C THR A 109 5.29 22.35 -7.15
N THR A 110 5.44 21.13 -7.67
CA THR A 110 6.02 20.88 -9.01
C THR A 110 4.97 20.57 -10.07
N TRP A 111 3.68 20.77 -9.77
CA TRP A 111 2.60 20.39 -10.67
C TRP A 111 2.20 21.51 -11.63
N PRO A 112 1.85 21.16 -12.89
CA PRO A 112 1.40 22.13 -13.88
C PRO A 112 0.20 22.93 -13.35
N GLU A 113 0.22 24.24 -13.63
CA GLU A 113 -0.83 25.20 -13.21
C GLU A 113 -2.21 24.82 -13.77
N GLN A 114 -2.24 24.39 -15.03
CA GLN A 114 -3.47 23.94 -15.71
C GLN A 114 -3.84 22.53 -15.25
N GLY A 115 -5.08 22.35 -14.79
CA GLY A 115 -5.58 21.05 -14.33
C GLY A 115 -5.06 20.61 -12.95
N ARG A 116 -4.36 21.49 -12.21
CA ARG A 116 -3.78 21.20 -10.88
C ARG A 116 -4.78 20.54 -9.94
N ALA A 117 -5.99 21.09 -9.80
CA ALA A 117 -7.01 20.56 -8.88
C ALA A 117 -7.41 19.11 -9.22
N GLY A 118 -7.56 18.77 -10.51
CA GLY A 118 -7.85 17.41 -10.96
C GLY A 118 -6.70 16.45 -10.69
N ALA A 119 -5.46 16.90 -10.92
CA ALA A 119 -4.26 16.14 -10.59
C ALA A 119 -4.13 15.91 -9.06
N VAL A 120 -4.47 16.89 -8.21
CA VAL A 120 -4.52 16.73 -6.73
C VAL A 120 -5.54 15.69 -6.34
N ALA A 121 -6.77 15.82 -6.82
CA ALA A 121 -7.84 14.91 -6.48
C ALA A 121 -7.47 13.48 -6.88
N TYR A 122 -6.96 13.29 -8.10
CA TYR A 122 -6.48 11.99 -8.57
C TYR A 122 -5.35 11.47 -7.69
N ALA A 123 -4.31 12.28 -7.45
CA ALA A 123 -3.14 11.91 -6.68
C ALA A 123 -3.51 11.40 -5.28
N VAL A 124 -4.43 12.09 -4.60
CA VAL A 124 -4.93 11.70 -3.29
C VAL A 124 -5.77 10.43 -3.38
N CYS A 125 -6.70 10.33 -4.34
CA CYS A 125 -7.53 9.14 -4.52
C CYS A 125 -6.71 7.89 -4.85
N ALA A 126 -5.81 7.99 -5.82
CA ALA A 126 -4.89 6.92 -6.22
C ALA A 126 -4.02 6.49 -5.04
N LYS A 127 -3.61 7.44 -4.20
CA LYS A 127 -2.85 7.16 -2.99
C LYS A 127 -3.64 6.34 -1.97
N LEU A 128 -4.84 6.79 -1.62
CA LEU A 128 -5.72 6.09 -0.69
C LEU A 128 -6.05 4.68 -1.21
N ALA A 129 -6.38 4.56 -2.49
CA ALA A 129 -6.65 3.28 -3.15
C ALA A 129 -5.43 2.34 -3.11
N SER A 130 -4.23 2.86 -3.39
CA SER A 130 -2.99 2.06 -3.33
C SER A 130 -2.69 1.56 -1.92
N CYS A 131 -2.93 2.37 -0.91
CA CYS A 131 -2.75 1.99 0.49
C CYS A 131 -3.70 0.85 0.87
N ALA A 132 -4.98 0.99 0.53
CA ALA A 132 -5.97 -0.05 0.78
C ALA A 132 -5.65 -1.34 0.01
N ALA A 133 -5.27 -1.22 -1.27
CA ALA A 133 -4.90 -2.33 -2.12
C ALA A 133 -3.66 -3.10 -1.60
N LEU A 134 -2.64 -2.40 -1.09
CA LEU A 134 -1.48 -3.03 -0.44
C LEU A 134 -1.91 -3.96 0.68
N VAL A 135 -2.71 -3.42 1.61
CA VAL A 135 -3.12 -4.19 2.79
C VAL A 135 -4.06 -5.33 2.39
N SER A 136 -4.91 -5.12 1.38
CA SER A 136 -5.75 -6.16 0.79
C SER A 136 -4.94 -7.30 0.15
N LEU A 137 -3.91 -6.98 -0.63
CA LEU A 137 -2.98 -7.94 -1.22
C LEU A 137 -2.21 -8.72 -0.15
N ALA A 138 -1.63 -8.00 0.81
CA ALA A 138 -0.97 -8.58 1.97
C ALA A 138 -1.90 -9.53 2.72
N TRP A 139 -3.19 -9.18 2.87
CA TRP A 139 -4.17 -10.04 3.52
C TRP A 139 -4.49 -11.29 2.71
N LEU A 140 -4.74 -11.15 1.41
CA LEU A 140 -5.01 -12.27 0.48
C LEU A 140 -3.86 -13.28 0.48
N LEU A 141 -2.63 -12.80 0.35
CA LEU A 141 -1.43 -13.62 0.42
C LEU A 141 -1.26 -14.25 1.80
N GLY A 142 -1.64 -13.55 2.87
CA GLY A 142 -1.66 -14.10 4.21
C GLY A 142 -2.66 -15.25 4.36
N LEU A 143 -3.85 -15.14 3.77
CA LEU A 143 -4.83 -16.23 3.75
C LEU A 143 -4.32 -17.44 2.96
N ALA A 144 -3.69 -17.22 1.81
CA ALA A 144 -3.09 -18.27 1.00
C ALA A 144 -1.94 -18.97 1.75
N ALA A 145 -1.00 -18.20 2.29
CA ALA A 145 0.15 -18.71 3.02
C ALA A 145 -0.27 -19.48 4.29
N ALA A 146 -1.30 -19.01 5.03
CA ALA A 146 -1.76 -19.67 6.24
C ALA A 146 -2.19 -21.14 6.04
N GLY A 147 -2.61 -21.51 4.82
CA GLY A 147 -2.97 -22.89 4.47
C GLY A 147 -1.79 -23.84 4.26
N LEU A 148 -0.57 -23.32 4.13
CA LEU A 148 0.63 -24.11 3.81
C LEU A 148 1.29 -24.66 5.07
N ARG A 149 2.09 -25.73 4.93
CA ARG A 149 2.92 -26.28 6.01
C ARG A 149 4.37 -25.79 5.85
N GLY A 150 5.03 -25.50 6.98
CA GLY A 150 6.41 -25.02 7.02
C GLY A 150 6.56 -23.51 6.91
N PHE A 151 7.43 -22.93 7.75
CA PHE A 151 7.63 -21.48 7.83
C PHE A 151 8.19 -20.89 6.53
N TYR A 152 9.23 -21.49 5.95
CA TYR A 152 9.89 -20.95 4.76
C TYR A 152 8.97 -20.93 3.54
N LEU A 153 8.17 -21.97 3.34
CA LEU A 153 7.20 -22.00 2.24
C LEU A 153 6.12 -20.92 2.41
N ARG A 154 5.64 -20.73 3.64
CA ARG A 154 4.70 -19.64 3.96
C ARG A 154 5.29 -18.27 3.68
N LEU A 155 6.53 -18.05 4.09
CA LEU A 155 7.23 -16.79 3.85
C LEU A 155 7.47 -16.56 2.36
N LEU A 156 7.88 -17.59 1.61
CA LEU A 156 8.10 -17.52 0.17
C LEU A 156 6.82 -17.16 -0.58
N VAL A 157 5.71 -17.86 -0.29
CA VAL A 157 4.42 -17.56 -0.94
C VAL A 157 3.91 -16.17 -0.55
N TYR A 158 4.12 -15.76 0.70
CA TYR A 158 3.69 -14.45 1.16
C TYR A 158 4.49 -13.31 0.53
N ALA A 159 5.81 -13.28 0.75
CA ALA A 159 6.68 -12.21 0.29
C ALA A 159 6.94 -12.29 -1.22
N GLY A 160 7.25 -13.48 -1.72
CA GLY A 160 7.45 -13.72 -3.16
C GLY A 160 6.16 -13.47 -3.96
N GLY A 161 5.01 -13.89 -3.42
CA GLY A 161 3.71 -13.58 -4.03
C GLY A 161 3.44 -12.08 -4.11
N LEU A 162 3.81 -11.31 -3.07
CA LEU A 162 3.65 -9.85 -3.09
C LEU A 162 4.51 -9.21 -4.18
N VAL A 163 5.78 -9.62 -4.28
CA VAL A 163 6.70 -9.13 -5.33
C VAL A 163 6.18 -9.45 -6.73
N VAL A 164 5.73 -10.70 -6.95
CA VAL A 164 5.19 -11.13 -8.23
C VAL A 164 3.92 -10.35 -8.60
N LEU A 165 2.97 -10.18 -7.67
CA LEU A 165 1.72 -9.47 -7.96
C LEU A 165 1.95 -7.99 -8.26
N VAL A 166 2.85 -7.35 -7.52
CA VAL A 166 3.26 -5.95 -7.77
C VAL A 166 3.93 -5.84 -9.15
N GLY A 167 4.87 -6.74 -9.46
CA GLY A 167 5.56 -6.75 -10.75
C GLY A 167 4.64 -7.02 -11.94
N LEU A 168 3.69 -7.97 -11.80
CA LEU A 168 2.69 -8.25 -12.82
C LEU A 168 1.76 -7.07 -13.05
N GLN A 169 1.34 -6.38 -12.00
CA GLN A 169 0.50 -5.20 -12.15
C GLN A 169 1.26 -4.06 -12.85
N ALA A 170 2.54 -3.86 -12.50
CA ALA A 170 3.40 -2.91 -13.18
C ALA A 170 3.54 -3.23 -14.68
N ALA A 171 3.82 -4.48 -15.02
CA ALA A 171 3.94 -4.94 -16.41
C ALA A 171 2.61 -4.82 -17.19
N ALA A 172 1.48 -5.08 -16.54
CA ALA A 172 0.16 -4.93 -17.15
C ALA A 172 -0.13 -3.46 -17.50
N VAL A 173 0.13 -2.53 -16.58
CA VAL A 173 -0.03 -1.09 -16.85
C VAL A 173 0.93 -0.65 -17.96
N TRP A 174 2.18 -1.11 -17.92
CA TRP A 174 3.19 -0.77 -18.92
C TRP A 174 2.77 -1.12 -20.34
N SER A 175 2.37 -2.38 -20.54
CA SER A 175 2.00 -2.92 -21.85
C SER A 175 0.70 -2.33 -22.39
N THR A 176 -0.31 -2.16 -21.54
CA THR A 176 -1.65 -1.75 -22.00
C THR A 176 -1.80 -0.24 -22.20
N ALA A 177 -1.09 0.57 -21.42
CA ALA A 177 -1.12 2.03 -21.56
C ALA A 177 -0.12 2.55 -22.62
N GLY A 178 0.57 1.65 -23.35
CA GLY A 178 1.49 2.04 -24.42
C GLY A 178 2.63 2.93 -23.93
N LEU A 179 3.19 2.63 -22.75
CA LEU A 179 4.24 3.44 -22.11
C LEU A 179 5.62 3.28 -22.76
N GLU A 180 5.71 2.64 -23.93
CA GLU A 180 6.93 2.43 -24.69
C GLU A 180 7.55 3.78 -25.10
N GLY A 181 8.79 4.04 -24.65
CA GLY A 181 9.47 5.32 -24.89
C GLY A 181 9.19 6.42 -23.86
N THR A 182 8.30 6.18 -22.90
CA THR A 182 8.14 7.09 -21.74
C THR A 182 9.23 6.79 -20.70
N GLY A 183 9.96 7.82 -20.27
CA GLY A 183 11.18 7.68 -19.44
C GLY A 183 10.95 7.28 -17.98
N TRP A 184 9.76 6.79 -17.61
CA TRP A 184 9.39 6.53 -16.22
C TRP A 184 8.55 5.27 -16.14
N ALA A 185 8.90 4.35 -15.22
CA ALA A 185 8.17 3.11 -14.94
C ALA A 185 8.25 2.77 -13.45
N VAL A 186 7.19 2.13 -12.94
CA VAL A 186 6.94 1.74 -11.54
C VAL A 186 8.18 1.53 -10.67
N GLY A 187 8.32 2.35 -9.62
CA GLY A 187 9.29 2.19 -8.54
C GLY A 187 10.73 2.61 -8.83
N ALA A 188 11.11 2.97 -10.07
CA ALA A 188 12.49 3.32 -10.40
C ALA A 188 12.56 4.43 -11.47
N SER A 189 13.28 5.51 -11.19
CA SER A 189 13.65 6.55 -12.17
C SER A 189 15.16 6.65 -12.27
N THR A 190 15.65 7.02 -13.47
CA THR A 190 17.04 7.44 -13.75
C THR A 190 17.23 8.96 -13.63
N SER A 191 16.18 9.72 -13.33
CA SER A 191 16.25 11.13 -12.92
C SER A 191 16.09 11.27 -11.40
N TYR A 192 17.06 11.97 -10.78
CA TYR A 192 17.15 12.18 -9.33
C TYR A 192 15.95 12.93 -8.71
N THR A 193 15.03 13.46 -9.51
CA THR A 193 13.89 14.29 -9.07
C THR A 193 12.52 13.60 -9.20
N GLY A 194 12.48 12.35 -9.68
CA GLY A 194 11.26 11.72 -10.20
C GLY A 194 10.58 10.61 -9.37
N TYR A 195 11.02 10.23 -8.16
CA TYR A 195 10.37 9.15 -7.39
C TYR A 195 10.25 9.41 -5.89
N PRO A 196 9.18 8.94 -5.21
CA PRO A 196 7.77 8.81 -5.57
C PRO A 196 6.92 9.92 -4.90
N VAL A 197 6.07 10.56 -5.68
CA VAL A 197 4.89 11.26 -5.13
C VAL A 197 3.90 10.24 -4.49
N TYR A 198 4.01 8.97 -4.88
CA TYR A 198 3.06 7.90 -4.60
C TYR A 198 3.70 6.69 -3.90
N TYR A 199 3.88 6.82 -2.60
CA TYR A 199 3.89 5.70 -1.65
C TYR A 199 2.68 4.75 -1.84
N GLY A 200 2.87 3.69 -2.60
CA GLY A 200 1.87 2.67 -2.90
C GLY A 200 2.53 1.56 -3.70
N PRO A 201 2.28 0.28 -3.38
CA PRO A 201 2.94 -0.84 -4.06
C PRO A 201 2.44 -1.04 -5.51
N LEU A 202 1.43 -0.30 -5.95
CA LEU A 202 0.82 -0.46 -7.25
C LEU A 202 0.99 0.83 -8.04
N GLY A 203 1.66 0.71 -9.18
CA GLY A 203 2.20 1.82 -9.95
C GLY A 203 1.19 2.94 -10.17
N VAL A 204 1.61 4.17 -9.89
CA VAL A 204 0.90 5.39 -10.28
C VAL A 204 1.82 6.14 -11.23
N CYS A 205 1.24 6.57 -12.33
CA CYS A 205 1.96 6.93 -13.52
C CYS A 205 2.34 8.42 -13.57
N LEU A 206 3.60 8.77 -13.80
CA LEU A 206 4.07 10.17 -13.77
C LEU A 206 5.10 10.47 -14.86
N GLY A 207 4.66 11.24 -15.84
CA GLY A 207 5.47 11.73 -16.97
C GLY A 207 4.71 11.67 -18.29
N THR A 208 3.50 11.09 -18.27
CA THR A 208 2.44 11.37 -19.25
C THR A 208 1.61 12.56 -18.75
N PRO A 209 1.05 13.40 -19.64
CA PRO A 209 0.05 14.39 -19.26
C PRO A 209 -1.10 13.71 -18.49
N PHE A 210 -1.67 14.39 -17.51
CA PHE A 210 -2.85 13.87 -16.81
C PHE A 210 -3.98 13.66 -17.81
N THR A 211 -4.42 12.42 -17.98
CA THR A 211 -5.56 12.04 -18.81
C THR A 211 -6.55 11.20 -18.01
N THR A 212 -7.83 11.38 -18.31
CA THR A 212 -8.92 10.58 -17.76
C THR A 212 -9.39 9.49 -18.73
N ASP A 213 -8.56 9.18 -19.73
CA ASP A 213 -8.87 8.15 -20.72
C ASP A 213 -8.94 6.78 -20.03
N SER A 214 -9.91 5.97 -20.41
CA SER A 214 -10.17 4.66 -19.79
C SER A 214 -9.03 3.66 -20.00
N THR A 215 -8.31 3.78 -21.12
CA THR A 215 -7.08 3.03 -21.41
C THR A 215 -5.82 3.75 -20.93
N GLY A 216 -5.98 4.94 -20.35
CA GLY A 216 -4.89 5.74 -19.83
C GLY A 216 -4.28 5.10 -18.57
N PRO A 217 -2.99 5.35 -18.32
CA PRO A 217 -2.26 4.72 -17.23
C PRO A 217 -2.83 5.11 -15.85
N TYR A 218 -3.42 6.30 -15.73
CA TYR A 218 -4.02 6.81 -14.50
C TYR A 218 -5.28 6.04 -14.08
N VAL A 219 -6.22 5.87 -15.00
CA VAL A 219 -7.49 5.18 -14.74
C VAL A 219 -7.24 3.69 -14.55
N LEU A 220 -6.42 3.09 -15.42
CA LEU A 220 -6.09 1.66 -15.34
C LEU A 220 -5.47 1.28 -13.99
N SER A 221 -4.50 2.08 -13.52
CA SER A 221 -3.84 1.83 -12.23
C SER A 221 -4.83 1.90 -11.06
N LEU A 222 -5.74 2.87 -11.08
CA LEU A 222 -6.78 3.00 -10.06
C LEU A 222 -7.75 1.81 -10.08
N VAL A 223 -8.18 1.38 -11.28
CA VAL A 223 -9.06 0.22 -11.46
C VAL A 223 -8.42 -1.04 -10.91
N LEU A 224 -7.15 -1.31 -11.23
CA LEU A 224 -6.43 -2.48 -10.72
C LEU A 224 -6.29 -2.48 -9.19
N ASN A 225 -6.10 -1.31 -8.58
CA ASN A 225 -6.08 -1.19 -7.11
C ASN A 225 -7.43 -1.51 -6.48
N ILE A 226 -8.51 -0.98 -7.05
CA ILE A 226 -9.87 -1.24 -6.58
C ILE A 226 -10.24 -2.73 -6.76
N LEU A 227 -9.80 -3.35 -7.84
CA LEU A 227 -10.02 -4.78 -8.09
C LEU A 227 -9.41 -5.63 -6.97
N TRP A 228 -8.18 -5.35 -6.53
CA TRP A 228 -7.57 -6.10 -5.41
C TRP A 228 -8.34 -5.95 -4.09
N MET A 229 -8.87 -4.75 -3.82
CA MET A 229 -9.74 -4.53 -2.66
C MET A 229 -11.01 -5.40 -2.76
N GLY A 230 -11.63 -5.42 -3.95
CA GLY A 230 -12.81 -6.26 -4.23
C GLY A 230 -12.53 -7.75 -4.06
N VAL A 231 -11.44 -8.25 -4.63
CA VAL A 231 -11.00 -9.66 -4.49
C VAL A 231 -10.76 -10.01 -3.03
N CYS A 232 -10.13 -9.13 -2.25
CA CYS A 232 -9.91 -9.34 -0.82
C CYS A 232 -11.23 -9.45 -0.05
N LEU A 233 -12.19 -8.55 -0.31
CA LEU A 233 -13.50 -8.59 0.33
C LEU A 233 -14.29 -9.86 -0.05
N LEU A 234 -14.22 -10.28 -1.31
CA LEU A 234 -14.83 -11.53 -1.78
C LEU A 234 -14.21 -12.76 -1.10
N ALA A 235 -12.88 -12.84 -1.02
CA ALA A 235 -12.19 -13.94 -0.35
C ALA A 235 -12.55 -14.02 1.14
N VAL A 236 -12.60 -12.88 1.84
CA VAL A 236 -13.04 -12.82 3.24
C VAL A 236 -14.51 -13.21 3.37
N GLY A 237 -15.38 -12.74 2.47
CA GLY A 237 -16.78 -13.13 2.40
C GLY A 237 -16.98 -14.64 2.22
N LEU A 238 -16.27 -15.26 1.27
CA LEU A 238 -16.30 -16.70 1.03
C LEU A 238 -15.80 -17.49 2.24
N SER A 239 -14.67 -17.09 2.82
CA SER A 239 -14.12 -17.74 4.03
C SER A 239 -15.11 -17.71 5.21
N SER A 240 -15.88 -16.63 5.35
CA SER A 240 -16.90 -16.50 6.40
C SER A 240 -18.08 -17.44 6.18
N ARG A 241 -18.52 -17.62 4.92
CA ARG A 241 -19.62 -18.54 4.56
C ARG A 241 -19.22 -20.00 4.76
N LEU A 242 -18.00 -20.37 4.38
CA LEU A 242 -17.48 -21.73 4.55
C LEU A 242 -17.38 -22.12 6.03
N ARG A 243 -16.90 -21.23 6.91
CA ARG A 243 -16.88 -21.49 8.36
C ARG A 243 -18.27 -21.68 8.95
N ARG A 244 -19.25 -20.88 8.54
CA ARG A 244 -20.65 -21.05 8.99
C ARG A 244 -21.22 -22.41 8.57
N ARG A 245 -21.00 -22.82 7.32
CA ARG A 245 -21.49 -24.13 6.82
C ARG A 245 -20.81 -25.32 7.51
N GLY A 246 -19.53 -25.22 7.83
CA GLY A 246 -18.81 -26.25 8.60
C GLY A 246 -19.31 -26.39 10.04
N ALA A 247 -19.60 -25.26 10.70
CA ALA A 247 -20.15 -25.25 12.06
C ALA A 247 -21.57 -25.83 12.13
N VAL A 248 -22.41 -25.58 11.13
CA VAL A 248 -23.76 -26.16 11.04
C VAL A 248 -23.72 -27.68 10.86
N ARG A 249 -22.74 -28.22 10.12
CA ARG A 249 -22.60 -29.67 9.95
C ARG A 249 -22.15 -30.40 11.23
N LEU A 250 -21.36 -29.77 12.08
CA LEU A 250 -20.89 -30.35 13.35
C LEU A 250 -21.95 -30.33 14.46
N HIS A 251 -22.97 -29.49 14.36
CA HIS A 251 -24.11 -29.48 15.28
C HIS A 251 -25.29 -30.34 14.80
N ALA A 252 -25.22 -30.86 13.57
CA ALA A 252 -26.23 -31.75 12.99
C ALA A 252 -25.80 -33.24 12.99
N SER A 253 -24.64 -33.54 13.56
CA SER A 253 -24.08 -34.90 13.78
C SER A 253 -24.01 -35.18 15.28
#